data_AF-A0A349IJL3-F1
#
_entry.id   AF-A0A349IJL3-F1
#
_cell.length_a   1.000
_cell.length_b   1.000
_cell.length_c   1.000
_cell.angle_alpha   90.00
_cell.angle_beta   90.00
_cell.angle_gamma   90.00
#
_symmetry.space_group_name_H-M   'P 1'
#
loop_
_entity.id
_entity.type
_entity.pdbx_description
1 polymer ?
#
loop_
_entity_poly.entity_id
_entity_poly.type
_entity_poly.pdbx_seq_one_letter_code
_entity_poly.pdbx_strand_id
1 'polypeptide(L)' 'KLLYDRKPKSISICTLLNKPSRREKEVDVKYSCFEIPDEFVVGYGLDYDQHYRNLPFIGVVEFDD' A
#
# COMPACT_ATOMS: atom_id res chain seq x y z
N LYS A 1 -8.28 -5.82 -14.68
CA LYS A 1 -8.68 -6.54 -15.91
C LYS A 1 -8.09 -7.95 -15.96
N LEU A 2 -6.76 -8.12 -15.99
CA LEU A 2 -6.08 -9.43 -16.09
C LEU A 2 -6.63 -10.55 -15.19
N LEU A 3 -6.87 -10.28 -13.90
CA LEU A 3 -7.37 -11.30 -12.97
C LEU A 3 -8.85 -11.67 -13.21
N TYR A 4 -9.67 -10.73 -13.67
CA TYR A 4 -11.08 -10.98 -13.99
C TYR A 4 -11.22 -11.91 -15.20
N ASP A 5 -10.34 -11.77 -16.20
CA ASP A 5 -10.35 -12.58 -17.42
C ASP A 5 -10.10 -14.08 -17.14
N ARG A 6 -9.51 -14.41 -15.98
CA ARG A 6 -9.28 -15.79 -15.53
C ARG A 6 -10.51 -16.46 -14.91
N LYS A 7 -11.66 -15.79 -14.89
CA LYS A 7 -12.96 -16.29 -14.38
C LYS A 7 -12.92 -16.84 -12.94
N PRO A 8 -12.33 -16.13 -11.96
CA PRO A 8 -12.47 -16.53 -10.56
C PRO A 8 -13.92 -16.40 -10.09
N LYS A 9 -14.31 -17.21 -9.09
CA LYS A 9 -15.64 -17.12 -8.47
C LYS A 9 -15.90 -15.74 -7.83
N SER A 10 -14.87 -15.13 -7.25
CA SER A 10 -14.88 -13.78 -6.70
C SER A 10 -13.47 -13.20 -6.63
N ILE A 11 -13.35 -11.87 -6.65
CA ILE A 11 -12.11 -11.13 -6.40
C ILE A 11 -12.39 -10.03 -5.38
N SER A 12 -11.43 -9.75 -4.51
CA SER A 12 -11.45 -8.59 -3.61
C SER A 12 -10.02 -8.11 -3.37
N ILE A 13 -9.86 -6.82 -3.07
CA ILE A 13 -8.57 -6.22 -2.76
C ILE A 13 -8.48 -6.04 -1.23
N CYS A 14 -7.33 -6.42 -0.67
CA CYS A 14 -6.95 -6.14 0.71
C CYS A 14 -5.62 -5.38 0.69
N THR A 15 -5.51 -4.32 1.50
CA THR A 15 -4.26 -3.57 1.68
C THR A 15 -3.99 -3.29 3.15
N LEU A 16 -2.71 -3.27 3.52
CA LEU A 16 -2.28 -2.82 4.84
C LEU A 16 -2.41 -1.30 4.98
N LEU A 17 -1.89 -0.55 3.99
CA LEU A 17 -1.86 0.90 3.99
C LEU A 17 -2.65 1.42 2.79
N ASN A 18 -3.54 2.38 3.04
CA ASN A 18 -4.33 3.05 2.02
C ASN A 18 -4.06 4.56 2.11
N LYS A 19 -3.81 5.20 0.96
CA LYS A 19 -3.64 6.67 0.83
C LYS A 19 -4.76 7.24 -0.03
N PRO A 20 -5.97 7.48 0.51
CA PRO A 20 -7.09 8.01 -0.26
C PRO A 20 -6.78 9.34 -0.96
N SER A 21 -5.98 10.20 -0.33
CA SER A 21 -5.60 11.53 -0.84
C SER A 21 -4.82 11.51 -2.16
N ARG A 22 -4.13 10.41 -2.47
CA ARG A 22 -3.31 10.27 -3.70
C ARG A 22 -4.01 9.51 -4.82
N ARG A 23 -5.31 9.28 -4.71
CA ARG A 23 -6.02 8.35 -5.58
C ARG A 23 -6.21 8.94 -6.98
N GLU A 24 -5.51 8.39 -7.96
CA GLU A 24 -5.65 8.78 -9.38
C GLU A 24 -6.82 8.07 -10.08
N LYS A 25 -7.23 6.91 -9.57
CA LYS A 25 -8.31 6.09 -10.12
C LYS A 25 -9.13 5.48 -9.01
N GLU A 26 -10.42 5.35 -9.24
CA GLU A 26 -11.29 4.60 -8.34
C GLU A 26 -10.87 3.13 -8.30
N VAL A 27 -10.56 2.65 -7.10
CA VAL A 27 -10.23 1.25 -6.82
C VAL A 27 -11.03 0.81 -5.60
N ASP A 28 -11.90 -0.17 -5.78
CA ASP A 28 -12.67 -0.74 -4.67
C ASP A 28 -11.76 -1.62 -3.79
N VAL A 29 -11.34 -1.07 -2.65
CA VAL A 29 -10.53 -1.76 -1.65
C VAL A 29 -11.47 -2.24 -0.55
N LYS A 30 -11.86 -3.51 -0.64
CA LYS A 30 -12.82 -4.11 0.29
C LYS A 30 -12.28 -4.20 1.72
N TYR A 31 -10.97 -4.42 1.88
CA TYR A 31 -10.33 -4.55 3.17
C TYR A 31 -9.13 -3.61 3.25
N SER A 32 -9.15 -2.68 4.20
CA SER A 32 -8.04 -1.76 4.48
C SER A 32 -7.73 -1.82 5.98
N CYS A 33 -6.47 -1.96 6.34
CA CYS A 33 -6.08 -1.93 7.76
C CYS A 33 -5.92 -0.49 8.26
N PHE A 34 -5.15 0.34 7.56
CA PHE A 34 -4.88 1.72 7.97
C PHE A 34 -5.01 2.70 6.80
N GLU A 35 -5.71 3.81 7.02
CA GLU A 35 -5.61 4.98 6.16
C GLU A 35 -4.51 5.90 6.69
N ILE A 36 -3.59 6.29 5.82
CA ILE A 36 -2.41 7.09 6.19
C ILE A 36 -2.32 8.37 5.34
N PRO A 37 -1.69 9.44 5.85
CA PRO A 37 -1.41 10.64 5.08
C PRO A 37 -0.45 10.38 3.91
N ASP A 38 -0.24 11.40 3.08
CA ASP A 38 0.73 11.33 1.98
C ASP A 38 2.18 11.53 2.47
N GLU A 39 2.69 10.54 3.19
CA GLU A 39 4.06 10.52 3.73
C GLU A 39 4.88 9.40 3.11
N PHE A 40 6.18 9.60 2.92
CA PHE A 40 7.05 8.53 2.43
C PHE A 40 7.31 7.51 3.56
N VAL A 41 6.70 6.32 3.46
CA VAL A 41 6.75 5.29 4.51
C VAL A 41 7.54 4.05 4.09
N VAL A 42 8.26 3.45 5.05
CA VAL A 42 9.05 2.22 4.90
C VAL A 42 8.76 1.23 6.02
N GLY A 43 9.25 0.00 5.87
CA GLY A 43 9.07 -1.07 6.86
C GLY A 43 7.94 -2.03 6.51
N TYR A 44 7.90 -3.19 7.16
CA TYR A 44 6.91 -4.24 6.92
C TYR A 44 6.76 -4.62 5.42
N GLY A 45 7.89 -4.71 4.72
CA GLY A 45 7.98 -5.00 3.28
C GLY A 45 8.07 -3.77 2.37
N LEU A 46 7.64 -2.58 2.83
CA LEU A 46 7.85 -1.32 2.11
C LEU A 46 9.31 -0.88 2.19
N ASP A 47 9.84 -0.31 1.10
CA ASP A 47 11.25 0.01 0.97
C ASP A 47 11.54 1.44 0.50
N TYR A 48 12.79 1.83 0.75
CA TYR A 48 13.48 2.89 0.05
C TYR A 48 14.79 2.30 -0.49
N ASP A 49 14.97 2.30 -1.81
CA ASP A 49 16.14 1.71 -2.48
C ASP A 49 16.51 0.29 -1.98
N GLN A 50 15.51 -0.60 -1.90
CA GLN A 50 15.65 -1.96 -1.36
C GLN A 50 15.97 -2.06 0.14
N HIS A 51 16.14 -0.95 0.85
CA HIS A 51 16.39 -0.93 2.29
C HIS A 51 15.09 -0.90 3.10
N TYR A 52 15.21 -1.17 4.41
CA TYR A 52 14.16 -1.04 5.43
C TYR A 52 12.98 -2.03 5.35
N ARG A 53 12.89 -2.90 4.33
CA ARG A 53 11.83 -3.92 4.21
C ARG A 53 11.64 -4.78 5.46
N ASN A 54 12.74 -5.07 6.17
CA ASN A 54 12.78 -5.97 7.31
C ASN A 54 12.41 -5.31 8.65
N LEU A 55 12.11 -4.01 8.68
CA LEU A 55 11.69 -3.37 9.92
C LEU A 55 10.33 -3.93 10.38
N PRO A 56 10.16 -4.26 11.68
CA PRO A 56 8.93 -4.84 12.21
C PRO A 56 7.82 -3.80 12.46
N PHE A 57 8.02 -2.56 12.01
CA PHE A 57 7.10 -1.44 12.14
C PHE A 57 7.07 -0.63 10.84
N ILE A 58 6.03 0.20 10.69
CA ILE A 58 5.95 1.22 9.63
C ILE A 58 6.51 2.52 10.18
N GLY A 59 7.42 3.17 9.44
CA GLY A 59 7.98 4.48 9.79
C GLY A 59 7.93 5.45 8.61
N VAL A 60 7.97 6.75 8.91
CA VAL A 60 8.14 7.81 7.91
C VAL A 60 9.64 8.05 7.71
N VAL A 61 10.07 8.23 6.47
CA VAL A 61 11.46 8.62 6.15
C VAL A 61 11.57 10.13 6.23
N GLU A 62 12.49 10.62 7.06
CA GLU A 62 12.91 12.01 7.08
C GLU A 62 14.11 12.15 6.13
N PHE A 63 14.02 13.09 5.19
CA PHE A 63 15.12 13.45 4.31
C PHE A 63 15.77 14.71 4.87
N ASP A 64 17.07 14.65 5.18
CA ASP A 64 17.85 15.84 5.49
C ASP A 64 18.09 16.65 4.21
N ASP A 65 17.97 17.98 4.31
CA ASP A 65 18.28 18.94 3.23
C ASP A 65 19.79 19.05 2.95
#